data_AF-A0A7S4KRM3-F1
#
_entry.id   AF-A0A7S4KRM3-F1
#
_cell.length_a   1.000
_cell.length_b   1.000
_cell.length_c   1.000
_cell.angle_alpha   90.00
_cell.angle_beta   90.00
_cell.angle_gamma   90.00
#
_symmetry.space_group_name_H-M   'P 1'
#
loop_
_entity.id
_entity.type
_entity.pdbx_description
1 polymer ?
#
loop_
_entity_poly.entity_id
_entity_poly.type
_entity_poly.pdbx_seq_one_letter_code
_entity_poly.pdbx_strand_id
1 'polypeptide(L)'
;RKRKRKRERKRKTRTAEKRMQDQQMQVFVKNLVGRPYPIDTHPTDTIADLCSKIESQRSSPVPRDKQLIIVFDGVPQDPDSELRSCNIKHEDLVTVLMVVAEMGTNIKG
;
A
#
# COMPACT_ATOMS: atom_id res chain seq x y z
N ARG A 1 34.05 -14.36 -21.53
CA ARG A 1 34.62 -13.15 -20.88
C ARG A 1 33.61 -11.99 -21.05
N LYS A 2 33.35 -11.19 -19.99
CA LYS A 2 32.61 -9.90 -19.96
C LYS A 2 31.07 -9.77 -19.80
N ARG A 3 30.22 -10.81 -19.79
CA ARG A 3 28.75 -10.61 -19.61
C ARG A 3 28.13 -11.02 -18.26
N LYS A 4 28.72 -11.94 -17.49
CA LYS A 4 28.13 -12.40 -16.22
C LYS A 4 28.47 -11.54 -14.98
N ARG A 5 29.52 -10.71 -15.04
CA ARG A 5 30.00 -9.94 -13.87
C ARG A 5 29.19 -8.66 -13.55
N LYS A 6 28.23 -8.25 -14.41
CA LYS A 6 27.46 -7.02 -14.21
C LYS A 6 26.14 -7.22 -13.43
N ARG A 7 25.64 -8.45 -13.35
CA ARG A 7 24.39 -8.78 -12.62
C ARG A 7 24.59 -8.96 -11.11
N GLU A 8 25.79 -9.32 -10.67
CA GLU A 8 26.07 -9.55 -9.25
C GLU A 8 26.38 -8.25 -8.47
N ARG A 9 26.89 -7.23 -9.17
CA ARG A 9 27.15 -5.90 -8.57
C ARG A 9 25.88 -5.09 -8.28
N LYS A 10 24.73 -5.39 -8.90
CA LYS A 10 23.45 -4.75 -8.54
C LYS A 10 22.77 -5.37 -7.32
N ARG A 11 23.21 -6.56 -6.87
CA ARG A 11 22.65 -7.25 -5.71
C ARG A 11 23.40 -6.95 -4.41
N LYS A 12 24.71 -6.70 -4.47
CA LYS A 12 25.56 -6.58 -3.27
C LYS A 12 25.66 -5.17 -2.65
N THR A 13 25.28 -4.12 -3.35
CA THR A 13 25.22 -2.75 -2.79
C THR A 13 23.87 -2.39 -2.17
N ARG A 14 22.85 -3.25 -2.26
CA ARG A 14 21.51 -3.03 -1.66
C ARG A 14 21.39 -3.44 -0.19
N THR A 15 22.46 -3.91 0.46
CA THR A 15 22.34 -4.58 1.77
C THR A 15 22.71 -3.68 2.96
N ALA A 16 23.38 -2.55 2.74
CA ALA A 16 23.78 -1.63 3.81
C ALA A 16 22.86 -0.41 3.92
N GLU A 17 22.50 0.24 2.80
CA GLU A 17 21.51 1.34 2.82
C GLU A 17 20.10 0.86 3.21
N LYS A 18 19.78 -0.41 2.88
CA LYS A 18 18.52 -1.05 3.26
C LYS A 18 18.36 -1.24 4.77
N ARG A 19 19.44 -1.17 5.56
CA ARG A 19 19.38 -1.32 7.03
C ARG A 19 18.98 -0.05 7.77
N MET A 20 19.05 1.13 7.14
CA MET A 20 18.70 2.40 7.78
C MET A 20 17.28 2.88 7.46
N GLN A 21 16.52 2.13 6.64
CA GLN A 21 15.17 2.52 6.23
C GLN A 21 14.07 1.58 6.74
N ASP A 22 14.37 0.41 7.32
CA ASP A 22 13.36 -0.45 7.98
C ASP A 22 13.04 0.03 9.42
N GLN A 23 12.89 1.35 9.62
CA GLN A 23 12.30 1.82 10.88
C GLN A 23 10.79 1.68 10.78
N GLN A 24 10.20 1.07 11.80
CA GLN A 24 8.75 0.97 11.98
C GLN A 24 8.14 2.38 11.85
N MET A 25 7.17 2.54 10.95
CA MET A 25 6.46 3.80 10.75
C MET A 25 4.97 3.63 11.02
N GLN A 26 4.31 4.73 11.30
CA GLN A 26 2.88 4.78 11.55
C GLN A 26 2.28 5.79 10.59
N VAL A 27 1.22 5.39 9.90
CA VAL A 27 0.49 6.25 8.96
C VAL A 27 -0.94 6.42 9.44
N PHE A 28 -1.54 7.56 9.12
CA PHE A 28 -2.92 7.84 9.43
C PHE A 28 -3.81 7.51 8.25
N VAL A 29 -4.73 6.56 8.45
CA VAL A 29 -5.67 6.15 7.42
C VAL A 29 -7.00 6.87 7.61
N LYS A 30 -7.38 7.67 6.64
CA LYS A 30 -8.68 8.34 6.59
C LYS A 30 -9.67 7.53 5.76
N ASN A 31 -10.66 6.97 6.43
CA ASN A 31 -11.83 6.37 5.79
C ASN A 31 -12.85 7.45 5.42
N LEU A 32 -13.57 7.29 4.30
CA LEU A 32 -14.58 8.23 3.78
C LEU A 32 -15.68 8.66 4.77
N VAL A 33 -15.88 7.92 5.86
CA VAL A 33 -16.98 8.13 6.83
C VAL A 33 -16.44 8.41 8.25
N GLY A 34 -15.11 8.47 8.45
CA GLY A 34 -14.52 8.36 9.78
C GLY A 34 -13.42 9.36 10.12
N ARG A 35 -13.05 9.35 11.40
CA ARG A 35 -11.82 9.97 11.89
C ARG A 35 -10.61 9.14 11.43
N PRO A 36 -9.47 9.78 11.10
CA PRO A 36 -8.25 9.05 10.78
C PRO A 36 -7.78 8.23 11.97
N TYR A 37 -7.21 7.06 11.70
CA TYR A 37 -6.68 6.15 12.72
C TYR A 37 -5.28 5.67 12.33
N PRO A 38 -4.42 5.39 13.33
CA PRO A 38 -3.06 4.96 13.09
C PRO A 38 -2.99 3.49 12.64
N ILE A 39 -2.15 3.22 11.65
CA ILE A 39 -1.75 1.88 11.20
C ILE A 39 -0.22 1.76 11.26
N ASP A 40 0.27 0.68 11.88
CA ASP A 40 1.69 0.35 11.91
C ASP A 40 2.11 -0.38 10.63
N THR A 41 3.09 0.18 9.93
CA THR A 41 3.58 -0.32 8.65
C THR A 41 5.06 -0.05 8.48
N HIS A 42 5.67 -0.61 7.44
CA HIS A 42 7.05 -0.39 7.07
C HIS A 42 7.11 0.33 5.73
N PRO A 43 8.10 1.19 5.48
CA PRO A 43 8.26 1.85 4.18
C PRO A 43 8.55 0.87 3.03
N THR A 44 8.91 -0.37 3.36
CA THR A 44 9.10 -1.49 2.44
C THR A 44 7.83 -2.30 2.19
N ASP A 45 6.76 -2.10 2.97
CA ASP A 45 5.44 -2.70 2.73
C ASP A 45 4.83 -2.16 1.44
N THR A 46 3.97 -2.96 0.81
CA THR A 46 3.22 -2.57 -0.38
C THR A 46 1.89 -1.90 -0.01
N ILE A 47 1.29 -1.19 -0.97
CA ILE A 47 -0.07 -0.66 -0.84
C ILE A 47 -1.08 -1.79 -0.58
N ALA A 48 -0.90 -2.96 -1.20
CA ALA A 48 -1.72 -4.14 -0.93
C ALA A 48 -1.62 -4.62 0.52
N ASP A 49 -0.41 -4.65 1.09
CA ASP A 49 -0.21 -5.00 2.52
C ASP A 49 -0.90 -3.99 3.44
N LEU A 50 -0.77 -2.68 3.13
CA LEU A 50 -1.45 -1.63 3.89
C LEU A 50 -2.98 -1.78 3.82
N CYS A 51 -3.54 -2.06 2.64
CA CYS A 51 -4.96 -2.38 2.48
C CYS A 51 -5.39 -3.55 3.37
N SER A 52 -4.61 -4.63 3.38
CA SER A 52 -4.93 -5.82 4.18
C SER A 52 -4.89 -5.54 5.68
N LYS A 53 -3.92 -4.72 6.15
CA LYS A 53 -3.86 -4.23 7.54
C LYS A 53 -5.06 -3.34 7.88
N ILE A 54 -5.45 -2.45 6.97
CA ILE A 54 -6.62 -1.59 7.10
C ILE A 54 -7.90 -2.42 7.25
N GLU A 55 -8.09 -3.44 6.41
CA GLU A 55 -9.24 -4.35 6.50
C GLU A 55 -9.24 -5.14 7.80
N SER A 56 -8.08 -5.62 8.24
CA SER A 56 -7.93 -6.38 9.49
C SER A 56 -8.23 -5.53 10.73
N GLN A 57 -7.83 -4.25 10.71
CA GLN A 57 -8.01 -3.34 11.84
C GLN A 57 -9.39 -2.66 11.81
N ARG A 58 -10.03 -2.61 10.65
CA ARG A 58 -11.41 -2.16 10.51
C ARG A 58 -12.35 -3.26 10.98
N SER A 59 -13.21 -2.95 11.94
CA SER A 59 -14.15 -3.92 12.53
C SER A 59 -15.26 -4.41 11.57
N SER A 60 -15.32 -3.88 10.35
CA SER A 60 -16.33 -4.24 9.35
C SER A 60 -15.63 -4.86 8.15
N PRO A 61 -15.93 -6.12 7.82
CA PRO A 61 -15.38 -6.75 6.62
C PRO A 61 -15.86 -6.00 5.39
N VAL A 62 -14.95 -5.82 4.44
CA VAL A 62 -15.27 -5.27 3.13
C VAL A 62 -16.16 -6.30 2.41
N PRO A 63 -17.39 -5.92 1.98
CA PRO A 63 -18.23 -6.79 1.16
C PRO A 63 -17.45 -7.26 -0.06
N ARG A 64 -17.69 -8.50 -0.54
CA ARG A 64 -16.97 -9.10 -1.69
C ARG A 64 -16.96 -8.22 -2.95
N ASP A 65 -17.92 -7.31 -3.04
CA ASP A 65 -18.15 -6.42 -4.17
C ASP A 65 -17.54 -5.02 -3.96
N LYS A 66 -16.73 -4.81 -2.92
CA LYS A 66 -16.03 -3.55 -2.67
C LYS A 66 -14.53 -3.75 -2.73
N GLN A 67 -13.85 -2.83 -3.40
CA GLN A 67 -12.39 -2.78 -3.47
C GLN A 67 -11.90 -1.51 -2.77
N LEU A 68 -10.80 -1.64 -2.02
CA LEU A 68 -10.11 -0.52 -1.40
C LEU A 68 -9.05 0.03 -2.35
N ILE A 69 -9.13 1.33 -2.63
CA ILE A 69 -8.13 2.09 -3.37
C ILE A 69 -7.48 3.07 -2.38
N ILE A 70 -6.18 2.96 -2.20
CA ILE A 70 -5.41 3.95 -1.43
C ILE A 70 -5.15 5.16 -2.33
N VAL A 71 -5.49 6.33 -1.83
CA VAL A 71 -5.25 7.62 -2.49
C VAL A 71 -4.36 8.46 -1.59
N PHE A 72 -3.26 8.93 -2.17
CA PHE A 72 -2.31 9.81 -1.52
C PHE A 72 -2.08 11.04 -2.41
N ASP A 73 -2.13 12.23 -1.81
CA ASP A 73 -2.05 13.52 -2.54
C ASP A 73 -3.06 13.65 -3.71
N GLY A 74 -4.24 13.06 -3.55
CA GLY A 74 -5.28 13.02 -4.60
C GLY A 74 -5.01 12.01 -5.73
N VAL A 75 -3.92 11.24 -5.67
CA VAL A 75 -3.54 10.26 -6.68
C VAL A 75 -3.77 8.83 -6.16
N PRO A 76 -4.56 7.99 -6.87
CA PRO A 76 -4.69 6.58 -6.52
C PRO A 76 -3.35 5.87 -6.71
N GLN A 77 -2.97 5.08 -5.71
CA GLN A 77 -1.71 4.33 -5.70
C GLN A 77 -1.93 2.90 -6.17
N ASP A 78 -0.97 2.37 -6.92
CA ASP A 78 -1.01 0.97 -7.36
C ASP A 78 -0.77 0.02 -6.18
N PRO A 79 -1.51 -1.11 -6.11
CA PRO A 79 -1.37 -2.10 -5.03
C PRO A 79 0.04 -2.70 -4.94
N ASP A 80 0.74 -2.79 -6.08
CA ASP A 80 2.11 -3.32 -6.18
C ASP A 80 3.20 -2.28 -5.82
N SER A 81 2.83 -1.01 -5.61
CA SER A 81 3.78 0.03 -5.22
C SER A 81 4.14 -0.06 -3.74
N GLU A 82 5.40 0.20 -3.42
CA GLU A 82 5.89 0.27 -2.04
C GLU A 82 5.57 1.65 -1.43
N LEU A 83 5.28 1.73 -0.13
CA LEU A 83 4.95 3.02 0.53
C LEU A 83 6.02 4.09 0.33
N ARG A 84 7.30 3.72 0.40
CA ARG A 84 8.42 4.64 0.14
C ARG A 84 8.41 5.21 -1.28
N SER A 85 7.95 4.42 -2.26
CA SER A 85 7.93 4.82 -3.67
C SER A 85 6.80 5.79 -3.96
N CYS A 86 5.73 5.71 -3.17
CA CYS A 86 4.61 6.63 -3.15
C CYS A 86 4.91 7.91 -2.33
N ASN A 87 6.16 8.10 -1.87
CA ASN A 87 6.56 9.20 -0.99
C ASN A 87 5.79 9.29 0.34
N ILE A 88 5.19 8.20 0.80
CA ILE A 88 4.45 8.15 2.07
C ILE A 88 5.44 8.01 3.24
N LYS A 89 5.29 8.87 4.25
CA LYS A 89 6.17 8.99 5.42
C LYS A 89 5.43 8.70 6.73
N HIS A 90 6.19 8.70 7.83
CA HIS A 90 5.63 8.65 9.18
C HIS A 90 4.69 9.84 9.42
N GLU A 91 3.52 9.55 10.00
CA GLU A 91 2.43 10.49 10.28
C GLU A 91 1.72 11.08 9.05
N ASP A 92 2.00 10.58 7.85
CA ASP A 92 1.25 11.00 6.66
C ASP A 92 -0.20 10.51 6.71
N LEU A 93 -1.09 11.31 6.11
CA LEU A 93 -2.51 11.02 5.98
C LEU A 93 -2.79 10.38 4.61
N VAL A 94 -3.13 9.10 4.60
CA VAL A 94 -3.58 8.38 3.40
C VAL A 94 -5.10 8.27 3.41
N THR A 95 -5.74 8.47 2.27
CA THR A 95 -7.19 8.35 2.13
C THR A 95 -7.54 7.02 1.49
N VAL A 96 -8.54 6.32 2.02
CA VAL A 96 -9.03 5.07 1.45
C VAL A 96 -10.37 5.31 0.79
N LEU A 97 -10.42 5.09 -0.52
CA LEU A 97 -11.67 5.07 -1.29
C LEU A 97 -12.17 3.63 -1.39
N MET A 98 -13.41 3.41 -0.97
CA MET A 98 -14.14 2.19 -1.29
C MET A 98 -14.84 2.39 -2.62
N VAL A 99 -14.44 1.62 -3.63
CA VAL A 99 -15.16 1.55 -4.90
C VAL A 99 -15.98 0.27 -4.93
N VAL A 100 -17.21 0.36 -5.44
CA VAL A 100 -18.04 -0.82 -5.68
C VAL A 100 -17.58 -1.40 -7.01
N ALA A 101 -17.11 -2.64 -6.99
CA ALA A 101 -16.97 -3.43 -8.20
C ALA A 101 -18.37 -3.80 -8.65
N GLU A 102 -18.93 -3.06 -9.61
CA GLU A 102 -20.16 -3.47 -10.26
C GLU A 102 -19.87 -4.81 -10.98
N MET A 103 -20.23 -5.91 -10.33
CA MET A 103 -20.38 -7.19 -11.00
C MET A 103 -21.47 -6.96 -12.03
N GLY A 104 -21.08 -6.79 -13.29
CA GLY A 104 -22.00 -6.64 -14.41
C GLY A 104 -23.06 -7.73 -14.29
N THR A 105 -24.28 -7.32 -13.94
CA THR A 105 -25.44 -8.20 -13.94
C THR A 105 -25.59 -8.68 -15.37
N ASN A 106 -25.09 -9.88 -15.65
CA ASN A 106 -25.35 -10.59 -16.88
C ASN A 106 -26.79 -11.10 -16.80
N ILE A 107 -27.75 -10.17 -16.85
CA ILE A 107 -29.14 -10.44 -17.17
C ILE A 107 -29.18 -10.76 -18.66
N LYS A 108 -28.72 -11.97 -19.02
CA LYS A 108 -29.15 -12.63 -20.25
C LYS A 108 -30.52 -13.24 -19.96
N GLY A 109 -31.54 -12.64 -20.58
CA GLY A 109 -32.87 -13.23 -20.70
C GLY A 109 -32.89 -14.45 -21.61
#